data_AF-A0A8B9TIV9-F1
#
_entry.id   AF-A0A8B9TIV9-F1
#
_cell.length_a   1.000
_cell.length_b   1.000
_cell.length_c   1.000
_cell.angle_alpha   90.00
_cell.angle_beta   90.00
_cell.angle_gamma   90.00
#
_symmetry.space_group_name_H-M   'P 1'
#
loop_
_entity.id
_entity.type
_entity.pdbx_description
1 polymer ?
#
loop_
_entity_poly.entity_id
_entity_poly.type
_entity_poly.pdbx_seq_one_letter_code
_entity_poly.pdbx_strand_id
1 'polypeptide(L)'
;MSAAGHIMLGTMDVHHHWTKIFERLPNYYKLQKRLLFLEDRISQLLGGIQVIYIEELQPLLTLEEYYETLDSFCNKLLDSRLRFHPHSLRGLQMILESDRYTPSLHEFGHFTIPTVCDPATLQWFIVAKAQEARENLKRKEEMMITEKELIGTSTEKFSLDRLYKEPSVSSAQMIDCCKRLLEESLPYLQGMHLCISHFYSVLQDGDLCIPWNWKS
;
A
#
# COMPACT_ATOMS: atom_id res chain seq x y z
N MET A 1 4.55 18.23 6.71
CA MET A 1 4.13 16.86 7.04
C MET A 1 3.69 16.21 5.74
N SER A 2 4.09 14.97 5.44
CA SER A 2 3.61 14.25 4.26
C SER A 2 2.13 13.91 4.41
N ALA A 3 1.48 13.54 3.31
CA ALA A 3 0.10 13.05 3.33
C ALA A 3 -0.09 11.81 4.24
N ALA A 4 0.94 10.97 4.41
CA ALA A 4 0.92 9.85 5.37
C ALA A 4 1.13 10.27 6.84
N GLY A 5 1.34 11.56 7.12
CA GLY A 5 1.55 12.07 8.48
C GLY A 5 3.01 12.09 8.94
N HIS A 6 3.98 11.81 8.05
CA HIS A 6 5.39 11.83 8.38
C HIS A 6 5.94 13.26 8.47
N ILE A 7 6.81 13.52 9.46
CA ILE A 7 7.56 14.77 9.56
C ILE A 7 8.97 14.50 9.07
N MET A 8 9.35 15.13 7.97
CA MET A 8 10.70 15.06 7.44
C MET A 8 11.51 16.26 7.95
N LEU A 9 12.62 15.99 8.63
CA LEU A 9 13.59 17.00 9.06
C LEU A 9 14.88 16.80 8.27
N GLY A 10 15.31 17.80 7.52
CA GLY A 10 16.56 17.73 6.79
C GLY A 10 17.74 17.77 7.76
N THR A 11 18.71 16.88 7.59
CA THR A 11 19.94 16.85 8.40
C THR A 11 20.84 18.07 8.17
N MET A 12 20.60 18.82 7.10
CA MET A 12 21.28 20.07 6.77
C MET A 12 20.51 21.33 7.21
N ASP A 13 19.29 21.19 7.73
CA ASP A 13 18.47 22.32 8.13
C ASP A 13 18.99 22.94 9.43
N VAL A 14 18.97 24.28 9.48
CA VAL A 14 19.30 25.02 10.70
C VAL A 14 18.18 24.81 11.73
N HIS A 15 18.54 24.56 13.00
CA HIS A 15 17.61 24.33 14.13
C HIS A 15 16.35 25.21 14.16
N HIS A 16 16.47 26.49 13.76
CA HIS A 16 15.34 27.42 13.69
C HIS A 16 14.24 27.01 12.68
N HIS A 17 14.59 26.32 11.58
CA HIS A 17 13.62 25.75 10.66
C HIS A 17 12.84 24.61 11.31
N TRP A 18 13.48 23.78 12.12
CA TRP A 18 12.80 22.74 12.88
C TRP A 18 11.84 23.35 13.92
N THR A 19 12.27 24.40 14.64
CA THR A 19 11.41 25.10 15.60
C THR A 19 10.12 25.61 14.94
N LYS A 20 10.22 26.21 13.75
CA LYS A 20 9.03 26.65 12.98
C LYS A 20 8.10 25.50 12.59
N ILE A 21 8.64 24.32 12.29
CA ILE A 21 7.82 23.12 12.01
C ILE A 21 7.07 22.70 13.28
N PHE A 22 7.76 22.64 14.41
CA PHE A 22 7.16 22.29 15.71
C PHE A 22 6.06 23.27 16.14
N GLU A 23 6.27 24.57 15.95
CA GLU A 23 5.26 25.61 16.20
C GLU A 23 3.99 25.42 15.36
N ARG A 24 4.13 24.87 14.15
CA ARG A 24 3.00 24.60 13.24
C ARG A 24 2.33 23.24 13.48
N LEU A 25 2.93 22.32 14.23
CA LEU A 25 2.37 20.98 14.47
C LEU A 25 0.92 20.98 14.97
N PRO A 26 0.50 21.84 15.91
CA PRO A 26 -0.90 21.89 16.33
C PRO A 26 -1.87 22.15 15.16
N ASN A 27 -1.45 22.92 14.16
CA ASN A 27 -2.25 23.17 12.95
C ASN A 27 -2.27 21.95 12.02
N TYR A 28 -1.14 21.25 11.88
CA TYR A 28 -1.08 19.98 11.15
C TYR A 28 -2.01 18.92 11.75
N TYR A 29 -2.04 18.77 13.08
CA TYR A 29 -2.98 17.84 13.73
C TYR A 29 -4.44 18.23 13.52
N LYS A 30 -4.76 19.53 13.53
CA LYS A 30 -6.12 20.00 13.19
C LYS A 30 -6.47 19.66 11.74
N LEU A 31 -5.53 19.85 10.81
CA LEU A 31 -5.72 19.53 9.41
C LEU A 31 -5.90 18.02 9.20
N GLN A 32 -5.08 17.19 9.85
CA GLN A 32 -5.20 15.73 9.80
C GLN A 32 -6.58 15.26 10.28
N LYS A 33 -7.13 15.84 11.35
CA LYS A 33 -8.50 15.54 11.79
C LYS A 33 -9.55 15.92 10.74
N ARG A 34 -9.38 17.06 10.07
CA ARG A 34 -10.27 17.48 8.97
C ARG A 34 -10.14 16.57 7.76
N LEU A 35 -8.94 16.10 7.45
CA LEU A 35 -8.68 15.13 6.40
C LEU A 35 -9.44 13.82 6.64
N LEU A 36 -9.34 13.25 7.85
CA LEU A 36 -10.06 12.02 8.19
C LEU A 36 -11.59 12.17 8.04
N PHE A 37 -12.14 13.32 8.41
CA PHE A 37 -13.56 13.62 8.20
C PHE A 37 -13.92 13.70 6.71
N LEU A 38 -13.02 14.25 5.90
CA LEU A 38 -13.20 14.39 4.46
C LEU A 38 -13.13 13.03 3.74
N GLU A 39 -12.19 12.17 4.13
CA GLU A 39 -12.11 10.78 3.67
C GLU A 39 -13.38 9.99 4.01
N ASP A 40 -13.86 10.11 5.26
CA ASP A 40 -15.11 9.48 5.71
C ASP A 40 -16.32 10.00 4.93
N ARG A 41 -16.37 11.31 4.66
CA ARG A 41 -17.43 11.91 3.84
C ARG A 41 -17.43 11.36 2.41
N ILE A 42 -16.27 11.27 1.77
CA ILE A 42 -16.14 10.67 0.42
C ILE A 42 -16.55 9.20 0.46
N SER A 43 -16.09 8.45 1.47
CA SER A 43 -16.46 7.06 1.69
C SER A 43 -17.98 6.88 1.74
N GLN A 44 -18.68 7.70 2.53
CA GLN A 44 -20.14 7.65 2.64
C GLN A 44 -20.85 7.95 1.31
N LEU A 45 -20.39 8.95 0.56
CA LEU A 45 -20.93 9.30 -0.77
C LEU A 45 -20.74 8.16 -1.78
N LEU A 46 -19.65 7.41 -1.65
CA LEU A 46 -19.28 6.31 -2.53
C LEU A 46 -19.57 4.94 -1.88
N GLY A 47 -20.68 4.81 -1.14
CA GLY A 47 -21.17 3.50 -0.69
C GLY A 47 -20.24 2.77 0.29
N GLY A 48 -19.42 3.48 1.05
CA GLY A 48 -18.54 2.96 2.10
C GLY A 48 -17.16 2.47 1.62
N ILE A 49 -16.71 2.89 0.44
CA ILE A 49 -15.35 2.61 -0.05
C ILE A 49 -14.31 3.38 0.77
N GLN A 50 -13.22 2.73 1.15
CA GLN A 50 -12.17 3.40 1.93
C GLN A 50 -11.25 4.21 1.00
N VAL A 51 -11.17 5.52 1.22
CA VAL A 51 -10.14 6.35 0.60
C VAL A 51 -8.84 6.16 1.37
N ILE A 52 -7.76 5.80 0.68
CA ILE A 52 -6.44 5.60 1.27
C ILE A 52 -5.38 6.40 0.50
N TYR A 53 -4.23 6.56 1.14
CA TYR A 53 -3.03 7.10 0.53
C TYR A 53 -1.91 6.05 0.63
N ILE A 54 -1.30 5.71 -0.50
CA ILE A 54 -0.23 4.71 -0.61
C ILE A 54 1.02 5.44 -1.10
N GLU A 55 1.99 5.67 -0.20
CA GLU A 55 3.22 6.44 -0.47
C GLU A 55 4.01 5.88 -1.65
N GLU A 56 4.00 4.56 -1.85
CA GLU A 56 4.76 3.89 -2.92
C GLU A 56 4.11 4.03 -4.31
N LEU A 57 2.82 4.36 -4.36
CA LEU A 57 2.03 4.41 -5.60
C LEU A 57 1.62 5.83 -5.99
N GLN A 58 1.82 6.82 -5.12
CA GLN A 58 1.38 8.19 -5.32
C GLN A 58 2.57 9.17 -5.18
N PRO A 59 2.54 10.32 -5.88
CA PRO A 59 3.57 11.34 -5.72
C PRO A 59 3.64 11.79 -4.26
N LEU A 60 4.83 12.15 -3.78
CA LEU A 60 5.01 12.63 -2.41
C LEU A 60 4.29 13.97 -2.22
N LEU A 61 3.05 13.91 -1.71
CA LEU A 61 2.24 15.09 -1.41
C LEU A 61 2.43 15.54 0.05
N THR A 62 2.36 16.84 0.27
CA THR A 62 2.14 17.41 1.59
C THR A 62 0.72 17.13 2.07
N LEU A 63 0.50 17.20 3.38
CA LEU A 63 -0.83 17.03 3.97
C LEU A 63 -1.85 18.05 3.42
N GLU A 64 -1.41 19.29 3.20
CA GLU A 64 -2.21 20.36 2.60
C GLU A 64 -2.62 20.04 1.16
N GLU A 65 -1.69 19.63 0.30
CA GLU A 65 -1.97 19.29 -1.10
C GLU A 65 -2.93 18.10 -1.21
N TYR A 66 -2.75 17.09 -0.35
CA TYR A 66 -3.65 15.95 -0.31
C TYR A 66 -5.05 16.36 0.17
N TYR A 67 -5.15 17.21 1.19
CA TYR A 67 -6.42 17.76 1.65
C TYR A 67 -7.17 18.51 0.54
N GLU A 68 -6.49 19.44 -0.16
CA GLU A 68 -7.10 20.20 -1.26
C GLU A 68 -7.55 19.28 -2.41
N THR A 69 -6.79 18.22 -2.68
CA THR A 69 -7.15 17.20 -3.67
C THR A 69 -8.43 16.47 -3.28
N LEU A 70 -8.53 15.99 -2.03
CA LEU A 70 -9.74 15.35 -1.52
C LEU A 70 -10.92 16.32 -1.48
N ASP A 71 -10.70 17.59 -1.14
CA ASP A 71 -11.78 18.58 -0.97
C ASP A 71 -12.41 18.92 -2.30
N SER A 72 -11.59 19.19 -3.31
CA SER A 72 -12.01 19.38 -4.70
C SER A 72 -12.78 18.17 -5.23
N PHE A 73 -12.28 16.95 -4.97
CA PHE A 73 -12.96 15.72 -5.37
C PHE A 73 -14.31 15.54 -4.64
N CYS A 74 -14.36 15.76 -3.33
CA CYS A 74 -15.58 15.67 -2.54
C CYS A 74 -16.64 16.64 -3.04
N ASN A 75 -16.27 17.88 -3.36
CA ASN A 75 -17.20 18.89 -3.89
C ASN A 75 -17.80 18.44 -5.23
N LYS A 76 -16.99 17.89 -6.15
CA LYS A 76 -17.48 17.29 -7.41
C LYS A 76 -18.47 16.14 -7.19
N LEU A 77 -18.25 15.30 -6.18
CA LEU A 77 -19.17 14.21 -5.85
C LEU A 77 -20.51 14.73 -5.32
N LEU A 78 -20.48 15.79 -4.50
CA LEU A 78 -21.70 16.41 -3.96
C LEU A 78 -22.55 17.04 -5.06
N ASP A 79 -21.91 17.73 -6.02
CA ASP A 79 -22.59 18.38 -7.14
C ASP A 79 -23.25 17.36 -8.08
N SER A 80 -22.60 16.22 -8.29
CA SER A 80 -23.07 15.18 -9.22
C SER A 80 -24.15 14.25 -8.67
N ARG A 81 -24.36 14.21 -7.35
CA ARG A 81 -25.40 13.39 -6.68
C ARG A 81 -25.34 11.92 -7.09
N LEU A 82 -24.14 11.33 -7.07
CA LEU A 82 -23.97 9.91 -7.35
C LEU A 82 -24.83 9.04 -6.44
N ARG A 83 -25.40 7.98 -7.02
CA ARG A 83 -26.30 7.07 -6.29
C ARG A 83 -25.61 5.74 -6.06
N PHE A 84 -24.85 5.67 -4.98
CA PHE A 84 -24.39 4.40 -4.43
C PHE A 84 -25.35 3.94 -3.34
N HIS A 85 -25.61 2.64 -3.29
CA HIS A 85 -26.33 2.08 -2.15
C HIS A 85 -25.41 2.17 -0.92
N PRO A 86 -25.92 2.57 0.26
CA PRO A 86 -25.09 2.63 1.47
C PRO A 86 -24.37 1.29 1.70
N HIS A 87 -23.07 1.33 1.95
CA HIS A 87 -22.24 0.15 2.21
C HIS A 87 -22.05 -0.84 1.04
N SER A 88 -22.53 -0.54 -0.18
CA SER A 88 -22.36 -1.46 -1.32
C SER A 88 -20.92 -1.67 -1.74
N LEU A 89 -19.98 -0.85 -1.27
CA LEU A 89 -18.56 -0.90 -1.57
C LEU A 89 -17.69 -1.05 -0.32
N ARG A 90 -18.31 -1.39 0.83
CA ARG A 90 -17.58 -1.65 2.07
C ARG A 90 -16.55 -2.77 1.88
N GLY A 91 -15.35 -2.55 2.40
CA GLY A 91 -14.21 -3.46 2.28
C GLY A 91 -13.37 -3.26 1.01
N LEU A 92 -13.83 -2.42 0.08
CA LEU A 92 -13.02 -2.00 -1.07
C LEU A 92 -12.26 -0.71 -0.73
N GLN A 93 -11.18 -0.48 -1.45
CA GLN A 93 -10.28 0.65 -1.24
C GLN A 93 -10.11 1.44 -2.54
N MET A 94 -9.84 2.73 -2.42
CA MET A 94 -9.47 3.58 -3.55
C MET A 94 -8.36 4.57 -3.19
N ILE A 95 -7.54 4.90 -4.18
CA ILE A 95 -6.59 6.01 -4.15
C ILE A 95 -7.02 7.07 -5.16
N LEU A 96 -6.71 8.34 -4.87
CA LEU A 96 -6.84 9.43 -5.82
C LEU A 96 -5.49 9.74 -6.47
N GLU A 97 -5.44 9.79 -7.79
CA GLU A 97 -4.20 10.05 -8.53
C GLU A 97 -4.35 11.29 -9.43
N SER A 98 -3.38 12.19 -9.40
CA SER A 98 -3.38 13.40 -10.23
C SER A 98 -2.88 13.17 -11.65
N ASP A 99 -2.07 12.13 -11.86
CA ASP A 99 -1.21 12.01 -13.05
C ASP A 99 -1.85 11.12 -14.15
N ARG A 100 -3.06 10.62 -13.89
CA ARG A 100 -3.82 9.80 -14.84
C ARG A 100 -5.10 10.50 -15.29
N TYR A 101 -5.63 10.03 -16.41
CA TYR A 101 -6.89 10.50 -16.98
C TYR A 101 -8.02 9.48 -16.90
N THR A 102 -7.68 8.19 -16.80
CA THR A 102 -8.65 7.09 -16.78
C THR A 102 -8.60 6.34 -15.46
N PRO A 103 -9.77 5.94 -14.91
CA PRO A 103 -9.80 5.11 -13.72
C PRO A 103 -9.33 3.69 -14.05
N SER A 104 -8.66 3.05 -13.09
CA SER A 104 -8.15 1.69 -13.23
C SER A 104 -8.35 0.88 -11.94
N LEU A 105 -8.24 -0.44 -12.05
CA LEU A 105 -8.30 -1.37 -10.93
C LEU A 105 -6.92 -2.01 -10.80
N HIS A 106 -6.30 -1.87 -9.62
CA HIS A 106 -5.03 -2.52 -9.34
C HIS A 106 -5.22 -4.03 -9.13
N GLU A 107 -4.20 -4.82 -9.42
CA GLU A 107 -4.19 -6.27 -9.17
C GLU A 107 -4.39 -6.66 -7.69
N PHE A 108 -4.23 -5.69 -6.78
CA PHE A 108 -4.42 -5.84 -5.34
C PHE A 108 -5.80 -5.41 -4.85
N GLY A 109 -6.72 -5.10 -5.77
CA GLY A 109 -8.13 -4.85 -5.48
C GLY A 109 -8.48 -3.42 -5.09
N HIS A 110 -7.54 -2.48 -5.08
CA HIS A 110 -7.85 -1.07 -4.90
C HIS A 110 -8.10 -0.36 -6.24
N PHE A 111 -9.03 0.58 -6.23
CA PHE A 111 -9.31 1.44 -7.37
C PHE A 111 -8.33 2.60 -7.41
N THR A 112 -7.87 2.95 -8.61
CA THR A 112 -7.05 4.14 -8.84
C THR A 112 -7.90 5.12 -9.62
N ILE A 113 -8.31 6.21 -8.98
CA ILE A 113 -9.28 7.16 -9.52
C ILE A 113 -8.59 8.50 -9.80
N PRO A 114 -8.58 8.96 -11.06
CA PRO A 114 -8.12 10.30 -11.39
C PRO A 114 -8.90 11.39 -10.67
N THR A 115 -8.21 12.42 -10.16
CA THR A 115 -8.84 13.60 -9.55
C THR A 115 -9.73 14.39 -10.52
N VAL A 116 -9.45 14.25 -11.82
CA VAL A 116 -10.20 14.85 -12.94
C VAL A 116 -11.30 13.93 -13.49
N CYS A 117 -11.45 12.71 -12.98
CA CYS A 117 -12.45 11.75 -13.46
C CYS A 117 -13.86 12.34 -13.33
N ASP A 118 -14.65 12.25 -14.40
CA ASP A 118 -16.03 12.71 -14.33
C ASP A 118 -16.88 11.74 -13.48
N PRO A 119 -17.88 12.25 -12.73
CA PRO A 119 -18.64 11.41 -11.82
C PRO A 119 -19.43 10.27 -12.47
N ALA A 120 -19.88 10.42 -13.73
CA ALA A 120 -20.63 9.37 -14.42
C ALA A 120 -19.73 8.20 -14.79
N THR A 121 -18.54 8.48 -15.36
CA THR A 121 -17.51 7.48 -15.64
C THR A 121 -17.04 6.81 -14.36
N LEU A 122 -16.82 7.57 -13.29
CA LEU A 122 -16.48 7.04 -11.98
C LEU A 122 -17.51 6.02 -11.50
N GLN A 123 -18.79 6.39 -11.51
CA GLN A 123 -19.87 5.53 -11.02
C GLN A 123 -19.95 4.24 -11.84
N TRP A 124 -19.94 4.35 -13.16
CA TRP A 124 -20.01 3.19 -14.05
C TRP A 124 -18.82 2.25 -13.83
N PHE A 125 -17.60 2.81 -13.76
CA PHE A 125 -16.38 2.03 -13.60
C PHE A 125 -16.37 1.25 -12.28
N ILE A 126 -16.67 1.93 -11.16
CA ILE A 126 -16.70 1.29 -9.84
C ILE A 126 -17.74 0.17 -9.81
N VAL A 127 -18.95 0.40 -10.32
CA VAL A 127 -20.01 -0.62 -10.33
C VAL A 127 -19.60 -1.82 -11.20
N ALA A 128 -19.03 -1.57 -12.38
CA ALA A 128 -18.62 -2.63 -13.31
C ALA A 128 -17.47 -3.49 -12.75
N LYS A 129 -16.57 -2.90 -11.96
CA LYS A 129 -15.33 -3.53 -11.47
C LYS A 129 -15.36 -3.94 -10.00
N ALA A 130 -16.43 -3.62 -9.25
CA ALA A 130 -16.53 -3.93 -7.83
C ALA A 130 -16.36 -5.41 -7.49
N GLN A 131 -16.89 -6.32 -8.31
CA GLN A 131 -16.75 -7.76 -8.06
C GLN A 131 -15.31 -8.24 -8.28
N GLU A 132 -14.69 -7.82 -9.38
CA GLU A 132 -13.28 -8.10 -9.67
C GLU A 132 -12.35 -7.55 -8.56
N ALA A 133 -12.65 -6.36 -8.04
CA ALA A 133 -11.91 -5.76 -6.93
C ALA A 133 -11.95 -6.62 -5.66
N ARG A 134 -13.11 -7.18 -5.33
CA ARG A 134 -13.27 -8.10 -4.18
C ARG A 134 -12.49 -9.39 -4.37
N GLU A 135 -12.55 -9.96 -5.57
CA GLU A 135 -11.82 -11.18 -5.91
C GLU A 135 -10.31 -10.96 -5.84
N ASN A 136 -9.82 -9.82 -6.34
CA ASN A 136 -8.42 -9.43 -6.25
C ASN A 136 -7.96 -9.25 -4.79
N LEU A 137 -8.78 -8.60 -3.96
CA LEU A 137 -8.48 -8.43 -2.53
C LEU A 137 -8.41 -9.78 -1.82
N LYS A 138 -9.39 -10.66 -2.05
CA LYS A 138 -9.42 -12.00 -1.47
C LYS A 138 -8.19 -12.81 -1.89
N ARG A 139 -7.82 -12.78 -3.18
CA ARG A 139 -6.62 -13.45 -3.69
C ARG A 139 -5.35 -12.92 -3.03
N LYS A 140 -5.26 -11.60 -2.82
CA LYS A 140 -4.13 -10.98 -2.09
C LYS A 140 -4.03 -11.50 -0.66
N GLU A 141 -5.15 -11.56 0.06
CA GLU A 141 -5.19 -12.08 1.44
C GLU A 141 -4.76 -13.56 1.48
N GLU A 142 -5.28 -14.39 0.58
CA GLU A 142 -4.89 -15.80 0.45
C GLU A 142 -3.39 -15.96 0.15
N MET A 143 -2.82 -15.11 -0.72
CA MET A 143 -1.39 -15.10 -0.99
C MET A 143 -0.58 -14.72 0.25
N MET A 144 -0.99 -13.70 1.02
CA MET A 144 -0.29 -13.30 2.24
C MET A 144 -0.30 -14.40 3.30
N ILE A 145 -1.42 -15.12 3.46
CA ILE A 145 -1.52 -16.27 4.36
C ILE A 145 -0.57 -17.38 3.91
N THR A 146 -0.66 -17.77 2.63
CA THR A 146 0.17 -18.83 2.04
C THR A 146 1.66 -18.51 2.15
N GLU A 147 2.04 -17.26 1.86
CA GLU A 147 3.42 -16.79 1.99
C GLU A 147 3.92 -16.94 3.42
N LYS A 148 3.14 -16.50 4.41
CA LYS A 148 3.50 -16.58 5.82
C LYS A 148 3.65 -18.03 6.30
N GLU A 149 2.74 -18.90 5.90
CA GLU A 149 2.79 -20.33 6.23
C GLU A 149 4.03 -21.00 5.64
N LEU A 150 4.36 -20.71 4.38
CA LEU A 150 5.54 -21.25 3.73
C LEU A 150 6.84 -20.72 4.35
N ILE A 151 6.88 -19.42 4.70
CA ILE A 151 8.02 -18.85 5.44
C ILE A 151 8.21 -19.60 6.76
N GLY A 152 7.14 -19.81 7.54
CA GLY A 152 7.22 -20.56 8.79
C GLY A 152 7.73 -21.99 8.58
N THR A 153 7.13 -22.71 7.62
CA THR A 153 7.51 -24.10 7.31
C THR A 153 8.96 -24.21 6.83
N SER A 154 9.42 -23.30 5.98
CA SER A 154 10.82 -23.27 5.51
C SER A 154 11.78 -22.92 6.65
N THR A 155 11.42 -21.95 7.50
CA THR A 155 12.20 -21.57 8.69
C THR A 155 12.40 -22.77 9.61
N GLU A 156 11.33 -23.51 9.89
CA GLU A 156 11.37 -24.72 10.73
C GLU A 156 12.19 -25.85 10.08
N LYS A 157 11.93 -26.18 8.81
CA LYS A 157 12.61 -27.27 8.10
C LYS A 157 14.13 -27.08 8.09
N PHE A 158 14.59 -25.86 7.86
CA PHE A 158 16.03 -25.55 7.77
C PHE A 158 16.63 -25.07 9.09
N SER A 159 15.82 -25.00 10.17
CA SER A 159 16.24 -24.45 11.46
C SER A 159 16.90 -23.07 11.31
N LEU A 160 16.28 -22.20 10.51
CA LEU A 160 16.72 -20.83 10.29
C LEU A 160 16.37 -19.98 11.51
N ASP A 161 17.25 -19.04 11.85
CA ASP A 161 16.92 -18.02 12.86
C ASP A 161 15.94 -16.98 12.27
N ARG A 162 16.02 -16.73 10.96
CA ARG A 162 15.11 -15.81 10.26
C ARG A 162 15.01 -16.13 8.76
N LEU A 163 13.80 -16.05 8.22
CA LEU A 163 13.53 -16.01 6.78
C LEU A 163 12.63 -14.83 6.44
N TYR A 164 13.04 -14.01 5.48
CA TYR A 164 12.23 -12.88 5.01
C TYR A 164 12.57 -12.54 3.55
N LYS A 165 11.82 -11.61 2.96
CA LYS A 165 12.04 -11.12 1.60
C LYS A 165 12.31 -9.63 1.57
N GLU A 166 13.07 -9.18 0.58
CA GLU A 166 13.18 -7.76 0.25
C GLU A 166 11.84 -7.21 -0.29
N PRO A 167 11.55 -5.91 -0.10
CA PRO A 167 10.32 -5.29 -0.60
C PRO A 167 10.09 -5.47 -2.12
N SER A 168 11.17 -5.54 -2.90
CA SER A 168 11.13 -5.73 -4.35
C SER A 168 10.78 -7.15 -4.81
N VAL A 169 10.74 -8.12 -3.90
CA VAL A 169 10.33 -9.50 -4.21
C VAL A 169 8.82 -9.61 -3.95
N SER A 170 8.05 -10.03 -4.95
CA SER A 170 6.60 -10.16 -4.81
C SER A 170 6.22 -11.36 -3.94
N SER A 171 5.01 -11.35 -3.37
CA SER A 171 4.48 -12.51 -2.63
C SER A 171 4.45 -13.79 -3.48
N ALA A 172 4.11 -13.67 -4.76
CA ALA A 172 4.13 -14.80 -5.68
C ALA A 172 5.54 -15.38 -5.86
N GLN A 173 6.55 -14.52 -6.01
CA GLN A 173 7.96 -14.94 -6.10
C GLN A 173 8.43 -15.60 -4.81
N MET A 174 8.06 -15.04 -3.65
CA MET A 174 8.40 -15.61 -2.35
C MET A 174 7.77 -16.99 -2.14
N ILE A 175 6.48 -17.13 -2.46
CA ILE A 175 5.76 -18.41 -2.39
C ILE A 175 6.44 -19.47 -3.27
N ASP A 176 6.76 -19.13 -4.52
CA ASP A 176 7.44 -20.03 -5.45
C ASP A 176 8.83 -20.43 -4.92
N CYS A 177 9.62 -19.46 -4.45
CA CYS A 177 10.92 -19.70 -3.85
C CYS A 177 10.84 -20.63 -2.63
N CYS A 178 9.90 -20.39 -1.71
CA CYS A 178 9.75 -21.23 -0.52
C CYS A 178 9.33 -22.66 -0.87
N LYS A 179 8.42 -22.83 -1.85
CA LYS A 179 8.03 -24.17 -2.33
C LYS A 179 9.25 -24.93 -2.85
N ARG A 180 10.07 -24.29 -3.67
CA ARG A 180 11.30 -24.87 -4.21
C ARG A 180 12.33 -25.16 -3.11
N LEU A 181 12.52 -24.25 -2.16
CA LEU A 181 13.38 -24.49 -1.00
C LEU A 181 12.91 -25.74 -0.23
N LEU A 182 11.61 -25.91 -0.02
CA LEU A 182 11.06 -27.07 0.68
C LEU A 182 11.28 -28.41 -0.05
N GLU A 183 11.71 -28.42 -1.32
CA GLU A 183 12.10 -29.64 -2.04
C GLU A 183 13.57 -30.02 -1.82
N GLU A 184 14.41 -29.07 -1.42
CA GLU A 184 15.86 -29.27 -1.25
C GLU A 184 16.28 -29.80 0.12
N SER A 185 17.51 -30.33 0.19
CA SER A 185 18.20 -30.66 1.44
C SER A 185 19.44 -29.78 1.59
N LEU A 186 19.36 -28.78 2.47
CA LEU A 186 20.39 -27.76 2.67
C LEU A 186 20.79 -27.70 4.15
N PRO A 187 21.50 -28.73 4.67
CA PRO A 187 21.81 -28.84 6.10
C PRO A 187 22.73 -27.73 6.63
N TYR A 188 23.43 -27.05 5.74
CA TYR A 188 24.34 -25.95 6.05
C TYR A 188 23.64 -24.61 6.34
N LEU A 189 22.31 -24.53 6.19
CA LEU A 189 21.55 -23.31 6.47
C LEU A 189 21.16 -23.15 7.96
N GLN A 190 21.44 -24.15 8.81
CA GLN A 190 21.05 -24.11 10.21
C GLN A 190 21.61 -22.87 10.93
N GLY A 191 20.72 -22.16 11.64
CA GLY A 191 21.04 -20.93 12.39
C GLY A 191 21.33 -19.70 11.51
N MET A 192 21.12 -19.78 10.20
CA MET A 192 21.33 -18.63 9.32
C MET A 192 20.12 -17.70 9.29
N HIS A 193 20.37 -16.43 8.98
CA HIS A 193 19.36 -15.50 8.48
C HIS A 193 19.35 -15.55 6.95
N LEU A 194 18.22 -15.92 6.37
CA LEU A 194 18.04 -16.02 4.93
C LEU A 194 17.11 -14.90 4.42
N CYS A 195 17.61 -14.11 3.48
CA CYS A 195 16.89 -13.05 2.80
C CYS A 195 16.64 -13.44 1.34
N ILE A 196 15.38 -13.40 0.90
CA ILE A 196 15.03 -13.60 -0.50
C ILE A 196 15.05 -12.25 -1.21
N SER A 197 15.87 -12.17 -2.26
CA SER A 197 16.21 -10.95 -3.00
C SER A 197 16.19 -11.20 -4.52
N HIS A 198 16.86 -10.34 -5.30
CA HIS A 198 17.08 -10.55 -6.74
C HIS A 198 18.52 -10.97 -7.09
N PHE A 199 19.43 -11.06 -6.12
CA PHE A 199 20.84 -11.37 -6.37
C PHE A 199 21.49 -12.04 -5.16
N TYR A 200 22.54 -12.80 -5.40
CA TYR A 200 23.33 -13.38 -4.31
C TYR A 200 24.16 -12.28 -3.63
N SER A 201 24.03 -12.16 -2.31
CA SER A 201 24.89 -11.29 -1.51
C SER A 201 24.93 -11.73 -0.05
N VAL A 202 25.85 -11.17 0.73
CA VAL A 202 25.85 -11.30 2.19
C VAL A 202 25.85 -9.88 2.75
N LEU A 203 24.87 -9.57 3.58
CA LEU A 203 24.74 -8.25 4.19
C LEU A 203 25.78 -8.08 5.31
N GLN A 204 26.06 -6.83 5.67
CA GLN A 204 27.03 -6.51 6.74
C GLN A 204 26.67 -7.17 8.08
N ASP A 205 25.37 -7.37 8.33
CA ASP A 205 24.85 -7.99 9.53
C ASP A 205 24.88 -9.53 9.50
N GLY A 206 25.37 -10.12 8.39
CA GLY A 206 25.55 -11.57 8.22
C GLY A 206 24.41 -12.29 7.50
N ASP A 207 23.34 -11.57 7.12
CA ASP A 207 22.20 -12.15 6.41
C ASP A 207 22.61 -12.61 5.00
N LEU A 208 22.33 -13.88 4.68
CA LEU A 208 22.57 -14.46 3.36
C LEU A 208 21.40 -14.10 2.44
N CYS A 209 21.69 -13.38 1.37
CA CYS A 209 20.72 -13.06 0.33
C CYS A 209 20.83 -14.07 -0.82
N ILE A 210 19.70 -14.68 -1.20
CA ILE A 210 19.59 -15.49 -2.41
C ILE A 210 18.52 -14.92 -3.34
N PRO A 211 18.69 -15.01 -4.67
CA PRO A 211 17.65 -14.59 -5.60
C PRO A 211 16.44 -15.52 -5.49
N TRP A 212 15.21 -15.00 -5.56
CA TRP A 212 13.98 -15.81 -5.51
C TRP A 212 13.94 -16.92 -6.56
N ASN A 213 14.63 -16.74 -7.69
CA ASN A 213 14.78 -17.70 -8.79
C ASN A 213 16.16 -18.36 -8.84
N TRP A 214 16.83 -18.52 -7.69
CA TRP A 214 18.11 -19.20 -7.55
C TRP A 214 18.15 -20.52 -8.34
N LYS A 215 19.31 -20.89 -8.88
CA LYS A 215 19.49 -22.15 -9.62
C LYS A 215 20.19 -23.16 -8.72
N SER A 216 19.72 -24.41 -8.75
CA SER A 216 20.34 -25.59 -8.13
C SER A 216 21.58 -26.03 -8.91
#